data_AF-A0A1V3NE43-F1
#
_entry.id   AF-A0A1V3NE43-F1
#
_cell.length_a   1.000
_cell.length_b   1.000
_cell.length_c   1.000
_cell.angle_alpha   90.00
_cell.angle_beta   90.00
_cell.angle_gamma   90.00
#
_symmetry.space_group_name_H-M   'P 1'
#
loop_
_entity.id
_entity.type
_entity.pdbx_description
1 polymer ?
#
loop_
_entity_poly.entity_id
_entity_poly.type
_entity_poly.pdbx_seq_one_letter_code
_entity_poly.pdbx_strand_id
1 'polypeptide(L)'
;MQTYVVLMILLVIGGTILDVVHKRSAKYFFENSKKAEKNARRTVSSGQKVGLAVQTVVGEVLTSSEFSHKGEEQRRISHLLTMYGFIVFVLATAVLIFSHPTEASAGIWPLLWHLGALSLAVGGYWFWFFIRVDVSAEGNPWYRVVRADLFILSLLAMATFGLLWSIFQGTTIGWLFFGLFVGGSTTLFGTVLWSKFAHMFFKPAAAYQKKITEADGSQENLPDVGDLTDPALQARYPDIPEYMGTNPPNMGAGITREPPRHY
;
A
#
# COMPACT_ATOMS: atom_id res chain seq x y z
N MET A 1 -26.59 10.60 5.08
CA MET A 1 -25.44 9.69 4.79
C MET A 1 -24.84 9.92 3.42
N GLN A 2 -25.60 10.03 2.33
CA GLN A 2 -25.07 10.27 0.98
C GLN A 2 -24.16 11.50 0.90
N THR A 3 -24.61 12.67 1.38
CA THR A 3 -23.80 13.91 1.43
C THR A 3 -22.50 13.71 2.21
N TYR A 4 -22.55 12.99 3.33
CA TYR A 4 -21.36 12.68 4.12
C TYR A 4 -20.34 11.87 3.32
N VAL A 5 -20.77 10.83 2.59
CA VAL A 5 -19.87 10.04 1.72
C VAL A 5 -19.26 10.91 0.62
N VAL A 6 -20.06 11.78 -0.02
CA VAL A 6 -19.55 12.72 -1.04
C VAL A 6 -18.49 13.65 -0.44
N LEU A 7 -18.73 14.19 0.76
CA LEU A 7 -17.74 15.02 1.46
C LEU A 7 -16.45 14.25 1.77
N MET A 8 -16.54 12.98 2.20
CA MET A 8 -15.34 12.16 2.44
C MET A 8 -14.53 11.95 1.16
N ILE A 9 -15.18 11.71 0.02
CA ILE A 9 -14.50 11.59 -1.27
C ILE A 9 -13.78 12.90 -1.63
N LEU A 10 -14.44 14.04 -1.45
CA LEU A 10 -13.84 15.35 -1.70
C LEU A 10 -12.64 15.63 -0.77
N LEU A 11 -12.71 15.23 0.50
CA LEU A 11 -11.59 15.33 1.43
C LEU A 11 -10.40 14.46 1.00
N VAL A 12 -10.64 13.26 0.48
CA VAL A 12 -9.56 12.40 -0.04
C VAL A 12 -8.89 13.03 -1.25
N ILE A 13 -9.68 13.52 -2.21
CA ILE A 13 -9.16 14.19 -3.41
C ILE A 13 -8.37 15.44 -3.01
N GLY A 14 -8.98 16.34 -2.23
CA GLY A 14 -8.35 17.57 -1.78
C GLY A 14 -7.10 17.32 -0.93
N GLY A 15 -7.18 16.39 0.01
CA GLY A 15 -6.04 16.01 0.87
C GLY A 15 -4.89 15.41 0.07
N THR A 16 -5.17 14.59 -0.95
CA THR A 16 -4.13 14.04 -1.84
C THR A 16 -3.48 15.12 -2.69
N ILE A 17 -4.27 16.05 -3.26
CA ILE A 17 -3.74 17.18 -4.03
C ILE A 17 -2.85 18.07 -3.15
N LEU A 18 -3.32 18.41 -1.94
CA LEU A 18 -2.54 19.18 -0.98
C LEU A 18 -1.25 18.44 -0.59
N ASP A 19 -1.28 17.11 -0.45
CA ASP A 19 -0.08 16.32 -0.17
C ASP A 19 0.95 16.41 -1.30
N VAL A 20 0.52 16.31 -2.55
CA VAL A 20 1.39 16.50 -3.74
C VAL A 20 2.06 17.87 -3.72
N VAL A 21 1.27 18.90 -3.48
CA VAL A 21 1.74 20.29 -3.50
C VAL A 21 2.69 20.54 -2.33
N HIS A 22 2.31 20.12 -1.13
CA HIS A 22 3.11 20.31 0.09
C HIS A 22 4.45 19.59 0.01
N LYS A 23 4.46 18.33 -0.44
CA LYS A 23 5.69 17.53 -0.58
C LYS A 23 6.46 17.82 -1.86
N ARG A 24 5.92 18.64 -2.77
CA ARG A 24 6.48 18.93 -4.10
C ARG A 24 6.78 17.65 -4.91
N SER A 25 6.03 16.58 -4.65
CA SER A 25 6.32 15.25 -5.21
C SER A 25 6.20 15.23 -6.74
N ALA A 26 5.17 15.88 -7.30
CA ALA A 26 5.01 15.99 -8.74
C ALA A 26 6.17 16.74 -9.41
N LYS A 27 6.67 17.81 -8.77
CA LYS A 27 7.85 18.53 -9.26
C LYS A 27 9.08 17.63 -9.25
N TYR A 28 9.31 16.93 -8.15
CA TYR A 28 10.41 15.97 -8.02
C TYR A 28 10.35 14.88 -9.11
N PHE A 29 9.21 14.21 -9.29
CA PHE A 29 9.07 13.14 -10.27
C PHE A 29 9.26 13.63 -11.71
N PHE A 30 8.77 14.83 -12.03
CA PHE A 30 8.95 15.44 -13.35
C PHE A 30 10.41 15.81 -13.63
N GLU A 31 11.09 16.44 -12.67
CA GLU A 31 12.52 16.76 -12.78
C GLU A 31 13.36 15.49 -12.90
N ASN A 32 13.06 14.47 -12.10
CA ASN A 32 13.73 13.18 -12.15
C ASN A 32 13.48 12.46 -13.48
N SER A 33 12.26 12.51 -14.01
CA SER A 33 11.93 11.91 -15.31
C SER A 33 12.68 12.59 -16.45
N LYS A 34 12.80 13.92 -16.43
CA LYS A 34 13.61 14.66 -17.41
C LYS A 34 15.09 14.33 -17.32
N LYS A 35 15.60 14.15 -16.10
CA LYS A 35 17.00 13.74 -15.88
C LYS A 35 17.24 12.32 -16.42
N ALA A 36 16.33 11.39 -16.14
CA ALA A 36 16.39 10.02 -16.65
C ALA A 36 16.32 9.99 -18.18
N GLU A 37 15.41 10.76 -18.79
CA GLU A 37 15.26 10.85 -20.25
C GLU A 37 16.56 11.32 -20.94
N LYS A 38 17.28 12.28 -20.34
CA LYS A 38 18.60 12.72 -20.85
C LYS A 38 19.67 11.63 -20.77
N ASN A 39 19.53 10.70 -19.84
CA ASN A 39 20.47 9.61 -19.62
C ASN A 39 19.98 8.29 -20.25
N ALA A 40 18.85 8.32 -20.97
CA ALA A 40 18.29 7.15 -21.63
C ALA A 40 19.25 6.67 -22.72
N ARG A 41 19.56 5.38 -22.70
CA ARG A 41 20.42 4.72 -23.69
C ARG A 41 19.63 4.31 -24.93
N ARG A 42 18.31 4.18 -24.79
CA ARG A 42 17.39 3.84 -25.90
C ARG A 42 16.00 4.40 -25.66
N THR A 43 15.21 4.47 -26.72
CA THR A 43 13.79 4.86 -26.65
C THR A 43 12.91 3.69 -26.29
N VAL A 44 11.99 3.88 -25.34
CA VAL A 44 10.94 2.91 -24.99
C VAL A 44 9.69 3.23 -25.80
N SER A 45 9.22 2.26 -26.60
CA SER A 45 8.05 2.44 -27.46
C SER A 45 6.76 2.61 -26.65
N SER A 46 5.73 3.17 -27.26
CA SER A 46 4.41 3.31 -26.62
C SER A 46 3.83 1.96 -26.18
N GLY A 47 4.01 0.90 -26.98
CA GLY A 47 3.57 -0.45 -26.62
C GLY A 47 4.29 -1.00 -25.39
N GLN A 48 5.61 -0.79 -25.28
CA GLN A 48 6.38 -1.17 -24.09
C GLN A 48 5.94 -0.36 -22.86
N LYS A 49 5.72 0.95 -23.00
CA LYS A 49 5.21 1.80 -21.92
C LYS A 49 3.85 1.31 -21.39
N VAL A 50 2.95 0.87 -22.27
CA VAL A 50 1.68 0.26 -21.87
C VAL A 50 1.90 -1.07 -21.16
N GLY A 51 2.75 -1.94 -21.70
CA GLY A 51 3.09 -3.22 -21.06
C GLY A 51 3.65 -3.06 -19.65
N LEU A 52 4.55 -2.09 -19.44
CA LEU A 52 5.10 -1.79 -18.11
C LEU A 52 4.04 -1.22 -17.16
N ALA A 53 3.09 -0.42 -17.66
CA ALA A 53 2.00 0.10 -16.84
C ALA A 53 1.08 -1.03 -16.37
N VAL A 54 0.73 -1.97 -17.27
CA VAL A 54 -0.03 -3.17 -16.93
C VAL A 54 0.73 -4.01 -15.89
N GLN A 55 2.04 -4.21 -16.08
CA GLN A 55 2.86 -4.95 -15.13
C GLN A 55 2.90 -4.26 -13.75
N THR A 56 2.98 -2.93 -13.70
CA THR A 56 2.90 -2.18 -12.43
C THR A 56 1.57 -2.38 -11.74
N VAL A 57 0.45 -2.29 -12.46
CA VAL A 57 -0.88 -2.48 -11.86
C VAL A 57 -1.02 -3.92 -11.34
N VAL A 58 -0.65 -4.92 -12.13
CA VAL A 58 -0.78 -6.32 -11.73
C VAL A 58 0.17 -6.67 -10.57
N GLY A 59 1.43 -6.28 -10.66
CA GLY A 59 2.44 -6.56 -9.63
C GLY A 59 2.20 -5.72 -8.37
N GLU A 60 2.31 -4.41 -8.49
CA GLU A 60 2.40 -3.52 -7.33
C GLU A 60 1.04 -3.25 -6.69
N VAL A 61 -0.01 -3.06 -7.49
CA VAL A 61 -1.34 -2.70 -6.97
C VAL A 61 -2.14 -3.94 -6.59
N LEU A 62 -2.26 -4.92 -7.49
CA LEU A 62 -3.16 -6.06 -7.27
C LEU A 62 -2.54 -7.14 -6.38
N THR A 63 -1.23 -7.37 -6.49
CA THR A 63 -0.59 -8.51 -5.82
C THR A 63 0.42 -8.12 -4.75
N SER A 64 0.70 -6.82 -4.60
CA SER A 64 1.72 -6.28 -3.70
C SER A 64 3.04 -7.04 -3.84
N SER A 65 3.51 -7.18 -5.08
CA SER A 65 4.72 -7.95 -5.42
C SER A 65 5.97 -7.46 -4.70
N GLU A 66 6.00 -6.20 -4.28
CA GLU A 66 7.06 -5.67 -3.43
C GLU A 66 7.30 -6.46 -2.14
N PHE A 67 6.29 -7.19 -1.64
CA PHE A 67 6.39 -8.02 -0.43
C PHE A 67 6.45 -9.51 -0.76
N SER A 68 6.74 -9.89 -2.02
CA SER A 68 6.87 -11.30 -2.41
C SER A 68 8.23 -11.92 -2.08
N HIS A 69 9.12 -11.16 -1.44
CA HIS A 69 10.43 -11.64 -1.03
C HIS A 69 10.32 -12.60 0.17
N LYS A 70 11.26 -13.56 0.24
CA LYS A 70 11.34 -14.52 1.35
C LYS A 70 11.48 -13.78 2.69
N GLY A 71 10.62 -14.10 3.66
CA GLY A 71 10.60 -13.47 4.98
C GLY A 71 9.61 -12.30 5.13
N GLU A 72 8.97 -11.85 4.04
CA GLU A 72 7.97 -10.78 4.06
C GLU A 72 6.53 -11.28 3.85
N GLU A 73 6.30 -12.59 3.84
CA GLU A 73 5.01 -13.19 3.49
C GLU A 73 3.90 -12.72 4.43
N GLN A 74 4.20 -12.58 5.72
CA GLN A 74 3.25 -12.07 6.72
C GLN A 74 2.81 -10.64 6.41
N ARG A 75 3.78 -9.77 6.04
CA ARG A 75 3.51 -8.38 5.65
C ARG A 75 2.65 -8.33 4.40
N ARG A 76 2.95 -9.17 3.41
CA ARG A 76 2.15 -9.28 2.19
C ARG A 76 0.71 -9.69 2.47
N ILE A 77 0.50 -10.77 3.23
CA ILE A 77 -0.84 -11.29 3.52
C ILE A 77 -1.65 -10.27 4.31
N SER A 78 -1.07 -9.71 5.39
CA SER A 78 -1.73 -8.68 6.19
C SER A 78 -2.07 -7.44 5.35
N HIS A 79 -1.18 -7.02 4.45
CA HIS A 79 -1.43 -5.90 3.54
C HIS A 79 -2.57 -6.21 2.55
N LEU A 80 -2.59 -7.39 1.94
CA LEU A 80 -3.64 -7.79 1.00
C LEU A 80 -5.02 -7.88 1.69
N LEU A 81 -5.08 -8.43 2.91
CA LEU A 81 -6.31 -8.45 3.72
C LEU A 81 -6.79 -7.02 4.01
N THR A 82 -5.88 -6.13 4.39
CA THR A 82 -6.20 -4.73 4.66
C THR A 82 -6.67 -4.01 3.39
N MET A 83 -5.94 -4.15 2.28
CA MET A 83 -6.23 -3.46 1.03
C MET A 83 -7.54 -3.93 0.40
N TYR A 84 -7.71 -5.23 0.18
CA TYR A 84 -8.93 -5.77 -0.41
C TYR A 84 -10.11 -5.68 0.54
N GLY A 85 -9.90 -5.88 1.85
CA GLY A 85 -10.92 -5.65 2.87
C GLY A 85 -11.46 -4.22 2.82
N PHE A 86 -10.56 -3.23 2.75
CA PHE A 86 -10.93 -1.82 2.62
C PHE A 86 -11.68 -1.52 1.31
N ILE A 87 -11.19 -2.03 0.17
CA ILE A 87 -11.84 -1.83 -1.15
C ILE A 87 -13.26 -2.38 -1.11
N VAL A 88 -13.44 -3.64 -0.69
CA VAL A 88 -14.75 -4.29 -0.62
C VAL A 88 -15.67 -3.55 0.36
N PHE A 89 -15.14 -3.16 1.53
CA PHE A 89 -15.90 -2.44 2.55
C PHE A 89 -16.42 -1.09 2.04
N VAL A 90 -15.56 -0.28 1.40
CA VAL A 90 -15.94 1.05 0.90
C VAL A 90 -16.88 0.93 -0.30
N LEU A 91 -16.65 -0.02 -1.22
CA LEU A 91 -17.56 -0.26 -2.35
C LEU A 91 -18.93 -0.71 -1.87
N ALA A 92 -19.00 -1.67 -0.95
CA ALA A 92 -20.26 -2.11 -0.37
C ALA A 92 -20.96 -0.96 0.38
N THR A 93 -20.21 -0.14 1.12
CA THR A 93 -20.75 1.06 1.78
C THR A 93 -21.38 2.02 0.77
N ALA A 94 -20.70 2.29 -0.35
CA ALA A 94 -21.23 3.16 -1.40
C ALA A 94 -22.51 2.57 -2.01
N VAL A 95 -22.52 1.30 -2.39
CA VAL A 95 -23.70 0.68 -3.01
C VAL A 95 -24.88 0.64 -2.03
N LEU A 96 -24.65 0.30 -0.76
CA LEU A 96 -25.71 0.32 0.25
C LEU A 96 -26.29 1.72 0.44
N ILE A 97 -25.46 2.76 0.48
CA ILE A 97 -25.92 4.14 0.75
C ILE A 97 -26.57 4.80 -0.48
N PHE A 98 -26.09 4.51 -1.69
CA PHE A 98 -26.57 5.17 -2.90
C PHE A 98 -27.64 4.37 -3.65
N SER A 99 -27.49 3.04 -3.71
CA SER A 99 -28.40 2.18 -4.48
C SER A 99 -29.49 1.55 -3.64
N HIS A 100 -29.25 1.33 -2.33
CA HIS A 100 -30.24 0.73 -1.42
C HIS A 100 -30.49 1.59 -0.16
N PRO A 101 -30.81 2.90 -0.29
CA PRO A 101 -30.91 3.79 0.86
C PRO A 101 -32.05 3.46 1.83
N THR A 102 -33.10 2.79 1.35
CA THR A 102 -34.31 2.44 2.11
C THR A 102 -34.79 1.01 1.88
N GLU A 103 -34.09 0.24 1.05
CA GLU A 103 -34.51 -1.10 0.67
C GLU A 103 -33.97 -2.15 1.65
N ALA A 104 -34.86 -3.01 2.14
CA ALA A 104 -34.48 -4.13 3.00
C ALA A 104 -33.69 -5.21 2.25
N SER A 105 -33.86 -5.33 0.93
CA SER A 105 -33.21 -6.35 0.10
C SER A 105 -31.98 -5.80 -0.64
N ALA A 106 -30.86 -5.64 0.07
CA ALA A 106 -29.60 -5.21 -0.54
C ALA A 106 -28.74 -6.37 -1.09
N GLY A 107 -29.35 -7.53 -1.35
CA GLY A 107 -28.68 -8.70 -1.93
C GLY A 107 -27.42 -9.13 -1.15
N ILE A 108 -26.31 -9.30 -1.87
CA ILE A 108 -25.01 -9.71 -1.29
C ILE A 108 -24.25 -8.57 -0.60
N TRP A 109 -24.66 -7.32 -0.80
CA TRP A 109 -23.89 -6.16 -0.34
C TRP A 109 -23.69 -6.08 1.18
N PRO A 110 -24.70 -6.38 2.03
CA PRO A 110 -24.48 -6.46 3.47
C PRO A 110 -23.45 -7.52 3.86
N LEU A 111 -23.45 -8.68 3.19
CA LEU A 111 -22.45 -9.73 3.43
C LEU A 111 -21.05 -9.24 3.03
N LEU A 112 -20.90 -8.65 1.83
CA LEU A 112 -19.63 -8.10 1.37
C LEU A 112 -19.12 -7.00 2.31
N TRP A 113 -20.02 -6.15 2.82
CA TRP A 113 -19.67 -5.13 3.81
C TRP A 113 -19.05 -5.74 5.06
N HIS A 114 -19.66 -6.78 5.63
CA HIS A 114 -19.12 -7.47 6.81
C HIS A 114 -17.81 -8.20 6.51
N LEU A 115 -17.72 -8.93 5.40
CA LEU A 115 -16.50 -9.64 5.01
C LEU A 115 -15.34 -8.68 4.74
N GLY A 116 -15.61 -7.55 4.08
CA GLY A 116 -14.64 -6.48 3.86
C GLY A 116 -14.14 -5.89 5.17
N ALA A 117 -15.06 -5.54 6.09
CA ALA A 117 -14.71 -5.02 7.41
C ALA A 117 -13.90 -6.01 8.26
N LEU A 118 -14.29 -7.29 8.25
CA LEU A 118 -13.58 -8.36 8.96
C LEU A 118 -12.18 -8.59 8.39
N SER A 119 -12.06 -8.70 7.07
CA SER A 119 -10.76 -8.85 6.39
C SER A 119 -9.84 -7.67 6.71
N LEU A 120 -10.39 -6.45 6.66
CA LEU A 120 -9.70 -5.23 7.02
C LEU A 120 -9.22 -5.24 8.48
N ALA A 121 -10.09 -5.59 9.42
CA ALA A 121 -9.77 -5.64 10.84
C ALA A 121 -8.69 -6.70 11.14
N VAL A 122 -8.84 -7.92 10.60
CA VAL A 122 -7.87 -9.00 10.79
C VAL A 122 -6.50 -8.60 10.23
N GLY A 123 -6.45 -8.11 8.99
CA GLY A 123 -5.22 -7.62 8.36
C GLY A 123 -4.58 -6.49 9.15
N GLY A 124 -5.37 -5.49 9.55
CA GLY A 124 -4.89 -4.31 10.25
C GLY A 124 -4.41 -4.59 11.68
N TYR A 125 -5.11 -5.43 12.45
CA TYR A 125 -4.69 -5.81 13.80
C TYR A 125 -3.46 -6.70 13.77
N TRP A 126 -3.38 -7.61 12.80
CA TRP A 126 -2.17 -8.39 12.57
C TRP A 126 -0.98 -7.46 12.27
N PHE A 127 -1.17 -6.46 11.41
CA PHE A 127 -0.15 -5.45 11.14
C PHE A 127 0.27 -4.70 12.40
N TRP A 128 -0.70 -4.18 13.15
CA TRP A 128 -0.48 -3.32 14.32
C TRP A 128 0.32 -4.01 15.42
N PHE A 129 -0.05 -5.23 15.78
CA PHE A 129 0.54 -5.93 16.92
C PHE A 129 1.82 -6.69 16.59
N PHE A 130 1.97 -7.21 15.37
CA PHE A 130 3.02 -8.19 15.06
C PHE A 130 3.96 -7.80 13.92
N ILE A 131 3.54 -6.92 13.00
CA ILE A 131 4.32 -6.63 11.78
C ILE A 131 4.95 -5.23 11.82
N ARG A 132 4.32 -4.27 12.51
CA ARG A 132 4.82 -2.90 12.63
C ARG A 132 6.29 -2.90 13.07
N VAL A 133 7.18 -2.44 12.18
CA VAL A 133 8.64 -2.45 12.36
C VAL A 133 9.07 -1.83 13.70
N ASP A 134 8.45 -0.71 14.07
CA ASP A 134 8.70 -0.02 15.33
C ASP A 134 8.53 -0.96 16.54
N VAL A 135 7.66 -1.97 16.45
CA VAL A 135 7.41 -2.95 17.52
C VAL A 135 8.25 -4.20 17.30
N SER A 136 8.15 -4.80 16.11
CA SER A 136 8.73 -6.12 15.83
C SER A 136 10.25 -6.14 15.71
N ALA A 137 10.85 -5.04 15.24
CA ALA A 137 12.29 -4.94 15.01
C ALA A 137 12.96 -3.89 15.90
N GLU A 138 12.29 -2.78 16.22
CA GLU A 138 12.84 -1.73 17.07
C GLU A 138 12.48 -1.88 18.56
N GLY A 139 11.65 -2.86 18.93
CA GLY A 139 11.33 -3.19 20.32
C GLY A 139 10.50 -2.15 21.06
N ASN A 140 9.84 -1.21 20.36
CA ASN A 140 8.96 -0.26 21.02
C ASN A 140 7.68 -0.94 21.54
N PRO A 141 7.07 -0.45 22.62
CA PRO A 141 5.81 -0.99 23.09
C PRO A 141 4.71 -0.84 22.03
N TRP A 142 3.84 -1.84 21.92
CA TRP A 142 2.74 -1.86 20.94
C TRP A 142 1.76 -0.68 21.10
N TYR A 143 1.64 -0.12 22.31
CA TYR A 143 0.80 1.04 22.61
C TYR A 143 1.48 2.39 22.32
N ARG A 144 2.75 2.40 21.87
CA ARG A 144 3.40 3.63 21.38
C ARG A 144 2.68 4.07 20.10
N VAL A 145 2.15 5.28 20.11
CA VAL A 145 1.49 5.90 18.96
C VAL A 145 2.31 7.08 18.47
N VAL A 146 2.59 7.10 17.16
CA VAL A 146 3.24 8.23 16.48
C VAL A 146 2.34 8.77 15.38
N ARG A 147 2.63 9.97 14.86
CA ARG A 147 1.83 10.59 13.79
C ARG A 147 1.69 9.69 12.55
N ALA A 148 2.70 8.88 12.25
CA ALA A 148 2.67 7.92 11.15
C ALA A 148 1.59 6.83 11.31
N ASP A 149 1.12 6.58 12.53
CA ASP A 149 0.08 5.58 12.85
C ASP A 149 -1.34 6.10 12.60
N LEU A 150 -1.51 7.40 12.34
CA LEU A 150 -2.84 8.01 12.16
C LEU A 150 -3.68 7.29 11.10
N PHE A 151 -3.04 6.82 10.02
CA PHE A 151 -3.70 6.04 8.98
C PHE A 151 -4.22 4.70 9.50
N ILE A 152 -3.36 3.87 10.09
CA ILE A 152 -3.75 2.52 10.52
C ILE A 152 -4.74 2.56 11.69
N LEU A 153 -4.57 3.48 12.64
CA LEU A 153 -5.46 3.58 13.80
C LEU A 153 -6.86 4.07 13.42
N SER A 154 -6.96 5.07 12.52
CA SER A 154 -8.27 5.51 12.02
C SER A 154 -8.95 4.45 11.15
N LEU A 155 -8.17 3.69 10.37
CA LEU A 155 -8.64 2.54 9.60
C LEU A 155 -9.18 1.42 10.51
N LEU A 156 -8.45 1.08 11.57
CA LEU A 156 -8.89 0.10 12.57
C LEU A 156 -10.11 0.58 13.36
N ALA A 157 -10.14 1.84 13.78
CA ALA A 157 -11.30 2.41 14.46
C ALA A 157 -12.55 2.32 13.56
N MET A 158 -12.42 2.69 12.28
CA MET A 158 -13.51 2.57 11.32
C MET A 158 -14.01 1.12 11.18
N ALA A 159 -13.11 0.15 10.95
CA ALA A 159 -13.51 -1.24 10.78
C ALA A 159 -14.16 -1.82 12.05
N THR A 160 -13.52 -1.62 13.20
CA THR A 160 -13.95 -2.18 14.49
C THR A 160 -15.26 -1.58 14.95
N PHE A 161 -15.40 -0.26 14.94
CA PHE A 161 -16.64 0.37 15.38
C PHE A 161 -17.77 0.20 14.36
N GLY A 162 -17.47 0.03 13.08
CA GLY A 162 -18.45 -0.38 12.08
C GLY A 162 -19.04 -1.76 12.39
N LEU A 163 -18.19 -2.75 12.66
CA LEU A 163 -18.62 -4.10 13.04
C LEU A 163 -19.37 -4.12 14.38
N LEU A 164 -18.88 -3.38 15.39
CA LEU A 164 -19.58 -3.28 16.67
C LEU A 164 -20.95 -2.60 16.49
N TRP A 165 -21.02 -1.54 15.70
CA TRP A 165 -22.30 -0.90 15.41
C TRP A 165 -23.30 -1.87 14.76
N SER A 166 -22.86 -2.71 13.81
CA SER A 166 -23.76 -3.65 13.14
C SER A 166 -24.30 -4.73 14.09
N ILE A 167 -23.52 -5.16 15.08
CA ILE A 167 -23.97 -6.12 16.11
C ILE A 167 -24.95 -5.48 17.09
N PHE A 168 -24.69 -4.24 17.52
CA PHE A 168 -25.45 -3.57 18.58
C PHE A 168 -26.52 -2.61 18.06
N GLN A 169 -26.91 -2.74 16.79
CA GLN A 169 -27.88 -1.86 16.15
C GLN A 169 -29.22 -1.84 16.93
N GLY A 170 -29.82 -0.65 17.08
CA GLY A 170 -31.07 -0.46 17.82
C GLY A 170 -30.93 -0.26 19.33
N THR A 171 -29.70 -0.30 19.86
CA THR A 171 -29.42 -0.01 21.28
C THR A 171 -28.74 1.35 21.48
N THR A 172 -28.74 1.87 22.72
CA THR A 172 -28.02 3.11 23.07
C THR A 172 -26.52 2.99 22.81
N ILE A 173 -25.91 1.84 23.13
CA ILE A 173 -24.47 1.61 22.88
C ILE A 173 -24.16 1.47 21.38
N GLY A 174 -25.11 0.97 20.59
CA GLY A 174 -25.00 0.97 19.13
C GLY A 174 -24.80 2.37 18.55
N TRP A 175 -25.49 3.39 19.06
CA TRP A 175 -25.30 4.78 18.63
C TRP A 175 -23.91 5.34 18.98
N LEU A 176 -23.34 4.93 20.13
CA LEU A 176 -21.96 5.26 20.47
C LEU A 176 -20.98 4.65 19.46
N PHE A 177 -21.13 3.35 19.14
CA PHE A 177 -20.28 2.71 18.13
C PHE A 177 -20.46 3.32 16.74
N PHE A 178 -21.67 3.72 16.36
CA PHE A 178 -21.90 4.46 15.13
C PHE A 178 -21.15 5.79 15.11
N GLY A 179 -21.20 6.56 16.22
CA GLY A 179 -20.46 7.81 16.34
C GLY A 179 -18.95 7.61 16.23
N LEU A 180 -18.41 6.56 16.85
CA LEU A 180 -16.99 6.21 16.76
C LEU A 180 -16.60 5.70 15.37
N PHE A 181 -17.48 4.97 14.69
CA PHE A 181 -17.32 4.57 13.28
C PHE A 181 -17.20 5.80 12.38
N VAL A 182 -18.15 6.73 12.48
CA VAL A 182 -18.14 8.00 11.72
C VAL A 182 -16.92 8.84 12.07
N GLY A 183 -16.54 8.93 13.35
CA GLY A 183 -15.32 9.62 13.79
C GLY A 183 -14.03 9.01 13.24
N GLY A 184 -13.94 7.67 13.24
CA GLY A 184 -12.85 6.93 12.63
C GLY A 184 -12.75 7.17 11.12
N SER A 185 -13.87 7.05 10.39
CA SER A 185 -13.93 7.34 8.96
C SER A 185 -13.56 8.80 8.64
N THR A 186 -14.10 9.75 9.40
CA THR A 186 -13.81 11.18 9.21
C THR A 186 -12.33 11.47 9.44
N THR A 187 -11.74 10.86 10.47
CA THR A 187 -10.31 10.98 10.74
C THR A 187 -9.50 10.38 9.59
N LEU A 188 -9.84 9.18 9.13
CA LEU A 188 -9.14 8.49 8.03
C LEU A 188 -9.12 9.35 6.75
N PHE A 189 -10.27 9.84 6.31
CA PHE A 189 -10.42 10.57 5.06
C PHE A 189 -10.06 12.06 5.17
N GLY A 190 -10.26 12.68 6.33
CA GLY A 190 -9.96 14.08 6.57
C GLY A 190 -8.47 14.34 6.85
N THR A 191 -7.70 13.33 7.24
CA THR A 191 -6.29 13.51 7.62
C THR A 191 -5.29 12.98 6.59
N VAL A 192 -5.69 12.85 5.32
CA VAL A 192 -4.86 12.33 4.23
C VAL A 192 -3.48 13.02 4.13
N LEU A 193 -3.44 14.35 4.25
CA LEU A 193 -2.20 15.15 4.21
C LEU A 193 -1.23 14.82 5.37
N TRP A 194 -1.75 14.43 6.54
CA TRP A 194 -0.95 14.20 7.75
C TRP A 194 -0.64 12.73 8.00
N SER A 195 -1.24 11.83 7.21
CA SER A 195 -1.14 10.40 7.38
C SER A 195 -0.37 9.73 6.24
N LYS A 196 -0.21 8.41 6.31
CA LYS A 196 0.35 7.66 5.21
C LYS A 196 -0.61 7.54 4.03
N PHE A 197 -1.91 7.81 4.15
CA PHE A 197 -2.94 7.48 3.12
C PHE A 197 -2.52 7.80 1.67
N ALA A 198 -1.95 8.99 1.44
CA ALA A 198 -1.60 9.45 0.09
C ALA A 198 -0.57 8.56 -0.65
N HIS A 199 0.23 7.76 0.07
CA HIS A 199 1.21 6.84 -0.53
C HIS A 199 0.55 5.81 -1.47
N MET A 200 -0.72 5.47 -1.26
CA MET A 200 -1.47 4.54 -2.11
C MET A 200 -1.57 5.03 -3.56
N PHE A 201 -1.53 6.35 -3.78
CA PHE A 201 -1.63 6.94 -5.12
C PHE A 201 -0.26 7.14 -5.79
N PHE A 202 0.78 7.50 -5.02
CA PHE A 202 2.09 7.83 -5.60
C PHE A 202 2.96 6.61 -5.85
N LYS A 203 2.79 5.54 -5.07
CA LYS A 203 3.66 4.37 -5.15
C LYS A 203 3.58 3.65 -6.50
N PRO A 204 2.39 3.41 -7.10
CA PRO A 204 2.30 2.85 -8.44
C PRO A 204 2.94 3.75 -9.50
N ALA A 205 2.79 5.08 -9.37
CA ALA A 205 3.42 6.02 -10.29
C ALA A 205 4.95 5.97 -10.22
N ALA A 206 5.52 5.92 -9.01
CA ALA A 206 6.95 5.78 -8.79
C ALA A 206 7.48 4.43 -9.33
N ALA A 207 6.78 3.33 -9.07
CA ALA A 207 7.15 2.01 -9.57
C ALA A 207 7.10 1.94 -11.11
N TYR A 208 6.09 2.57 -11.72
CA TYR A 208 6.01 2.69 -13.18
C TYR A 208 7.19 3.50 -13.75
N GLN A 209 7.53 4.64 -13.14
CA GLN A 209 8.69 5.42 -13.56
C GLN A 209 9.98 4.61 -13.45
N LYS A 210 10.18 3.88 -12.35
CA LYS A 210 11.36 3.02 -12.17
C LYS A 210 11.48 1.97 -13.28
N LYS A 211 10.38 1.29 -13.61
CA LYS A 211 10.34 0.33 -14.74
C LYS A 211 10.67 0.97 -16.08
N ILE A 212 10.27 2.23 -16.32
CA ILE A 212 10.68 2.97 -17.52
C ILE A 212 12.19 3.22 -17.53
N THR A 213 12.75 3.69 -16.41
CA THR A 213 14.20 3.98 -16.33
C THR A 213 15.05 2.72 -16.47
N GLU A 214 14.54 1.57 -16.02
CA GLU A 214 15.19 0.28 -16.28
C GLU A 214 15.11 -0.08 -17.77
N ALA A 215 13.93 0.06 -18.37
CA ALA A 215 13.69 -0.30 -19.76
C ALA A 215 14.39 0.63 -20.79
N ASP A 216 14.64 1.89 -20.45
CA ASP A 216 15.36 2.86 -21.30
C ASP A 216 16.88 2.84 -21.10
N GLY A 217 17.37 2.10 -20.09
CA GLY A 217 18.79 1.93 -19.78
C GLY A 217 19.42 3.10 -19.03
N SER A 218 18.66 4.12 -18.63
CA SER A 218 19.16 5.16 -17.73
C SER A 218 19.42 4.61 -16.33
N GLN A 219 18.56 3.68 -15.86
CA GLN A 219 18.67 2.91 -14.61
C GLN A 219 18.98 3.77 -13.38
N GLU A 220 18.49 5.02 -13.32
CA GLU A 220 18.83 6.00 -12.27
C GLU A 220 20.35 6.25 -12.10
N ASN A 221 21.13 6.03 -13.17
CA ASN A 221 22.60 6.01 -13.21
C ASN A 221 23.23 4.84 -12.46
N LEU A 222 22.47 3.79 -12.16
CA LEU A 222 23.01 2.52 -11.70
C LEU A 222 23.71 1.80 -12.87
N PRO A 223 24.77 1.03 -12.57
CA PRO A 223 25.38 0.17 -13.57
C PRO A 223 24.39 -0.86 -14.09
N ASP A 224 24.38 -1.06 -15.41
CA ASP A 224 23.68 -2.18 -16.01
C ASP A 224 24.47 -3.45 -15.74
N VAL A 225 23.93 -4.30 -14.87
CA VAL A 225 24.54 -5.58 -14.48
C VAL A 225 24.46 -6.62 -15.60
N GLY A 226 23.66 -6.38 -16.65
CA GLY A 226 23.51 -7.30 -17.77
C GLY A 226 22.87 -8.65 -17.39
N ASP A 227 22.90 -9.59 -18.32
CA ASP A 227 22.50 -10.97 -18.05
C ASP A 227 23.66 -11.70 -17.36
N LEU A 228 23.47 -12.05 -16.07
CA LEU A 228 24.47 -12.75 -15.27
C LEU A 228 24.82 -14.15 -15.83
N THR A 229 24.05 -14.67 -16.79
CA THR A 229 24.31 -15.93 -17.49
C THR A 229 25.08 -15.76 -18.82
N ASP A 230 25.33 -14.52 -19.27
CA ASP A 230 26.09 -14.23 -20.49
C ASP A 230 27.57 -14.65 -20.34
N PRO A 231 28.08 -15.59 -21.17
CA PRO A 231 29.48 -16.00 -21.14
C PRO A 231 30.48 -14.85 -21.35
N ALA A 232 30.13 -13.84 -22.15
CA ALA A 232 31.01 -12.70 -22.38
C ALA A 232 31.12 -11.81 -21.14
N LEU A 233 30.02 -11.67 -20.40
CA LEU A 233 29.99 -10.95 -19.13
C LEU A 233 30.75 -11.73 -18.05
N GLN A 234 30.52 -13.03 -17.92
CA GLN A 234 31.24 -13.90 -16.97
C GLN A 234 32.75 -13.94 -17.26
N ALA A 235 33.16 -13.91 -18.53
CA ALA A 235 34.57 -13.83 -18.89
C ALA A 235 35.20 -12.48 -18.50
N ARG A 236 34.43 -11.39 -18.58
CA ARG A 236 34.90 -10.05 -18.17
C ARG A 236 34.96 -9.90 -16.65
N TYR A 237 34.02 -10.50 -15.93
CA TYR A 237 33.87 -10.44 -14.47
C TYR A 237 33.79 -11.88 -13.91
N PRO A 238 34.92 -12.58 -13.81
CA PRO A 238 34.96 -14.00 -13.40
C PRO A 238 34.56 -14.22 -11.93
N ASP A 239 34.44 -13.15 -11.15
CA ASP A 239 34.02 -13.09 -9.75
C ASP A 239 32.49 -12.96 -9.58
N ILE A 240 31.71 -12.83 -10.66
CA ILE A 240 30.23 -12.85 -10.60
C ILE A 240 29.69 -14.02 -9.75
N PRO A 241 30.18 -15.27 -9.87
CA PRO A 241 29.70 -16.37 -9.03
C PRO A 241 29.98 -16.18 -7.54
N GLU A 242 31.05 -15.46 -7.19
CA GLU A 242 31.45 -15.19 -5.80
C GLU A 242 30.57 -14.12 -5.16
N TYR A 243 30.17 -13.08 -5.90
CA TYR A 243 29.41 -11.95 -5.35
C TYR A 243 27.92 -11.95 -5.71
N MET A 244 27.55 -12.48 -6.86
CA MET A 244 26.18 -12.46 -7.39
C MET A 244 25.64 -13.85 -7.75
N GLY A 245 26.36 -14.91 -7.39
CA GLY A 245 25.92 -16.30 -7.54
C GLY A 245 24.78 -16.67 -6.59
N THR A 246 24.30 -17.91 -6.70
CA THR A 246 23.14 -18.41 -5.93
C THR A 246 23.36 -18.40 -4.41
N ASN A 247 24.60 -18.58 -3.95
CA ASN A 247 25.02 -18.52 -2.55
C ASN A 247 26.40 -17.87 -2.47
N PRO A 248 26.48 -16.53 -2.57
CA PRO A 248 27.75 -15.84 -2.57
C PRO A 248 28.43 -15.97 -1.20
N PRO A 249 29.67 -16.49 -1.09
CA PRO A 249 30.38 -16.56 0.18
C PRO A 249 30.53 -15.15 0.78
N ASN A 250 30.32 -15.01 2.08
CA ASN A 250 30.42 -13.75 2.83
C ASN A 250 29.32 -12.70 2.56
N MET A 251 28.38 -12.94 1.63
CA MET A 251 27.09 -12.26 1.65
C MET A 251 26.24 -12.94 2.73
N GLY A 252 26.16 -12.33 3.92
CA GLY A 252 25.21 -12.78 4.94
C GLY A 252 23.79 -12.86 4.35
N ALA A 253 22.89 -13.61 4.98
CA ALA A 253 21.53 -13.83 4.46
C ALA A 253 20.71 -12.55 4.16
N GLY A 254 21.21 -11.36 4.50
CA GLY A 254 20.63 -10.08 4.12
C GLY A 254 19.19 -9.96 4.63
N ILE A 255 18.26 -9.60 3.74
CA ILE A 255 16.82 -9.56 4.05
C ILE A 255 16.20 -10.93 4.37
N THR A 256 16.90 -12.03 4.06
CA THR A 256 16.48 -13.41 4.37
C THR A 256 17.13 -13.96 5.64
N ARG A 257 17.90 -13.12 6.37
CA ARG A 257 18.42 -13.46 7.70
C ARG A 257 17.26 -13.71 8.68
N GLU A 258 17.55 -14.46 9.75
CA GLU A 258 16.63 -14.62 10.87
C GLU A 258 16.00 -13.27 11.27
N PRO A 259 14.66 -13.18 11.36
CA PRO A 259 14.00 -11.95 11.77
C PRO A 259 14.56 -11.49 13.12
N PRO A 260 14.83 -10.19 13.33
CA PRO A 260 15.41 -9.69 14.58
C PRO A 260 14.39 -9.82 15.72
N ARG A 261 14.28 -11.02 16.30
CA ARG A 261 13.40 -11.37 17.42
C ARG A 261 14.17 -11.42 18.75
N HIS A 262 15.31 -10.74 18.82
CA HIS A 262 16.24 -10.84 19.94
C HIS A 262 15.95 -9.84 21.08
N TYR A 263 14.78 -9.19 21.05
CA TYR A 263 14.30 -8.26 22.08
C TYR A 263 13.10 -8.85 22.83
#